data_AF-A0A1M6A6E1-F1
#
_entry.id   AF-A0A1M6A6E1-F1
#
_cell.length_a   1.000
_cell.length_b   1.000
_cell.length_c   1.000
_cell.angle_alpha   90.00
_cell.angle_beta   90.00
_cell.angle_gamma   90.00
#
_symmetry.space_group_name_H-M   'P 1'
#
loop_
_entity.id
_entity.type
_entity.pdbx_description
1 polymer ?
#
loop_
_entity_poly.entity_id
_entity_poly.type
_entity_poly.pdbx_seq_one_letter_code
_entity_poly.pdbx_strand_id
1 'polypeptide(L)'
;MRKIKTKLMIGIGIIFLISYSIMMVNMGTNQSIVKKSDSLLTSNYASLKHTFHMLRLLNDINVIVAQGLSEDSVAGQTLRIIEKLEAFEEPLDLQVDNITEPGELQLTNDLRESFDAYRHYLVAREQPFFWNEYNRLFREVREEILDIYQMNAESLEEKNDDIREHAERVLSLQKNVGITGLALLCALLIFLPLYLLRPIDHLTWKLKEVYEKGFNKKVKLKKGHELKQLEDIVEKIISELKNRKY
;
A
#
# COMPACT_ATOMS: atom_id res chain seq x y z
N MET A 1 -39.14 -9.16 28.21
CA MET A 1 -38.07 -9.87 27.47
C MET A 1 -37.37 -9.04 26.37
N ARG A 2 -38.02 -8.09 25.68
CA ARG A 2 -37.39 -7.25 24.63
C ARG A 2 -36.11 -6.50 25.06
N LYS A 3 -36.00 -6.03 26.31
CA LYS A 3 -34.85 -5.21 26.78
C LYS A 3 -33.50 -5.95 26.87
N ILE A 4 -33.48 -7.27 27.12
CA ILE A 4 -32.22 -8.04 27.21
C ILE A 4 -31.68 -8.35 25.82
N LYS A 5 -32.56 -8.81 24.90
CA LYS A 5 -32.19 -9.09 23.52
C LYS A 5 -31.62 -7.85 22.82
N THR A 6 -32.23 -6.67 23.03
CA THR A 6 -31.73 -5.41 22.48
C THR A 6 -30.36 -5.03 23.07
N LYS A 7 -30.16 -5.16 24.39
CA LYS A 7 -28.86 -4.89 25.04
C LYS A 7 -27.75 -5.81 24.53
N LEU A 8 -28.04 -7.10 24.34
CA LEU A 8 -27.11 -8.07 23.75
C LEU A 8 -26.77 -7.69 22.30
N MET A 9 -27.78 -7.38 21.47
CA MET A 9 -27.57 -6.96 20.09
C MET A 9 -26.77 -5.66 19.98
N ILE A 10 -26.97 -4.69 20.89
CA ILE A 10 -26.17 -3.46 20.94
C ILE A 10 -24.70 -3.78 21.22
N GLY A 11 -24.40 -4.63 22.21
CA GLY A 11 -23.02 -5.01 22.55
C GLY A 11 -22.30 -5.71 21.40
N ILE A 12 -22.97 -6.67 20.76
CA ILE A 12 -22.45 -7.35 19.56
C ILE A 12 -22.27 -6.34 18.42
N GLY A 13 -23.22 -5.44 18.22
CA GLY A 13 -23.13 -4.38 17.21
C GLY A 13 -21.94 -3.46 17.40
N ILE A 14 -21.62 -3.09 18.65
CA ILE A 14 -20.44 -2.28 18.99
C ILE A 14 -19.15 -3.03 18.65
N ILE A 15 -19.05 -4.32 18.97
CA ILE A 15 -17.91 -5.17 18.59
C ILE A 15 -17.73 -5.17 17.08
N PHE A 16 -18.81 -5.37 16.32
CA PHE A 16 -18.78 -5.32 14.86
C PHE A 16 -18.32 -3.96 14.33
N LEU A 17 -18.84 -2.85 14.90
CA LEU A 17 -18.46 -1.50 14.49
C LEU A 17 -16.98 -1.20 14.75
N ILE A 18 -16.45 -1.61 15.90
CA ILE A 18 -15.02 -1.46 16.23
C ILE A 18 -14.17 -2.25 15.23
N SER A 19 -14.48 -3.53 15.02
CA SER A 19 -13.74 -4.39 14.08
C SER A 19 -13.79 -3.85 12.65
N TYR A 20 -14.97 -3.39 12.20
CA TYR A 20 -15.13 -2.80 10.88
C TYR A 20 -14.34 -1.50 10.72
N SER A 21 -14.33 -0.64 11.75
CA SER A 21 -13.56 0.62 11.73
C SER A 21 -12.06 0.35 11.64
N ILE A 22 -11.55 -0.62 12.41
CA ILE A 22 -10.15 -1.05 12.33
C ILE A 22 -9.82 -1.53 10.92
N MET A 23 -10.68 -2.38 10.34
CA MET A 23 -10.49 -2.88 8.97
C MET A 23 -10.41 -1.71 7.96
N MET A 24 -11.31 -0.74 8.07
CA MET A 24 -11.38 0.40 7.14
C MET A 24 -10.14 1.30 7.24
N VAL A 25 -9.63 1.55 8.45
CA VAL A 25 -8.38 2.31 8.67
C VAL A 25 -7.18 1.58 8.06
N ASN A 26 -7.05 0.27 8.29
CA ASN A 26 -5.96 -0.53 7.70
C ASN A 26 -6.01 -0.52 6.17
N MET A 27 -7.21 -0.69 5.59
CA MET A 27 -7.37 -0.73 4.15
C MET A 27 -7.07 0.62 3.49
N GLY A 28 -7.57 1.73 4.05
CA GLY A 28 -7.33 3.07 3.51
C GLY A 28 -5.84 3.47 3.56
N THR A 29 -5.16 3.14 4.65
CA THR A 29 -3.74 3.45 4.80
C THR A 29 -2.85 2.61 3.88
N ASN A 30 -3.16 1.32 3.68
CA ASN A 30 -2.42 0.48 2.73
C ASN A 30 -2.55 0.96 1.27
N GLN A 31 -3.75 1.40 0.86
CA GLN A 31 -3.96 1.95 -0.49
C GLN A 31 -3.12 3.20 -0.75
N SER A 32 -2.85 4.02 0.26
CA SER A 32 -2.03 5.23 0.10
C SER A 32 -0.56 4.90 -0.18
N ILE A 33 -0.01 3.86 0.48
CA ILE A 33 1.36 3.38 0.24
C ILE A 33 1.48 2.81 -1.17
N VAL A 34 0.53 1.94 -1.56
CA VAL A 34 0.52 1.32 -2.90
C VAL A 34 0.46 2.39 -3.99
N LYS A 35 -0.47 3.36 -3.90
CA LYS A 35 -0.60 4.41 -4.92
C LYS A 35 0.66 5.27 -5.06
N LYS A 36 1.30 5.64 -3.94
CA LYS A 36 2.56 6.40 -3.97
C LYS A 36 3.68 5.57 -4.63
N SER A 37 3.77 4.29 -4.29
CA SER A 37 4.77 3.37 -4.88
C SER A 37 4.55 3.15 -6.37
N ASP A 38 3.31 2.93 -6.81
CA ASP A 38 3.00 2.69 -8.22
C ASP A 38 3.32 3.90 -9.09
N SER A 39 2.98 5.10 -8.62
CA SER A 39 3.29 6.35 -9.33
C SER A 39 4.79 6.53 -9.53
N LEU A 40 5.58 6.28 -8.49
CA LEU A 40 7.05 6.36 -8.53
C LEU A 40 7.66 5.30 -9.45
N LEU A 41 7.16 4.07 -9.38
CA LEU A 41 7.64 2.96 -10.21
C LEU A 41 7.29 3.10 -11.69
N THR A 42 6.24 3.85 -12.02
CA THR A 42 5.79 3.96 -13.42
C THR A 42 6.41 5.16 -14.14
N SER A 43 6.63 6.29 -13.46
CA SER A 43 7.19 7.49 -14.09
C SER A 43 8.73 7.49 -14.10
N ASN A 44 9.37 7.44 -12.93
CA ASN A 44 10.82 7.66 -12.83
C ASN A 44 11.60 6.46 -13.38
N TYR A 45 11.10 5.25 -13.16
CA TYR A 45 11.69 4.05 -13.75
C TYR A 45 11.58 4.03 -15.27
N ALA A 46 10.53 4.63 -15.84
CA ALA A 46 10.39 4.77 -17.28
C ALA A 46 11.49 5.67 -17.85
N SER A 47 11.71 6.86 -17.26
CA SER A 47 12.83 7.74 -17.66
C SER A 47 14.18 7.03 -17.59
N LEU A 48 14.48 6.33 -16.49
CA LEU A 48 15.72 5.54 -16.36
C LEU A 48 15.87 4.48 -17.46
N LYS A 49 14.77 3.82 -17.85
CA LYS A 49 14.76 2.83 -18.93
C LYS A 49 14.99 3.49 -20.29
N HIS A 50 14.37 4.64 -20.55
CA HIS A 50 14.56 5.40 -21.79
C HIS A 50 16.01 5.86 -21.93
N THR A 51 16.58 6.48 -20.89
CA THR A 51 17.98 6.90 -20.86
C THR A 51 18.95 5.73 -21.04
N PHE A 52 18.68 4.58 -20.41
CA PHE A 52 19.50 3.38 -20.60
C PHE A 52 19.46 2.87 -22.04
N HIS A 53 18.28 2.86 -22.67
CA HIS A 53 18.13 2.44 -24.05
C HIS A 53 18.88 3.39 -25.01
N MET A 54 18.74 4.70 -24.80
CA MET A 54 19.45 5.73 -25.55
C MET A 54 20.98 5.58 -25.43
N LEU A 55 21.51 5.42 -24.21
CA LEU A 55 22.95 5.19 -24.00
C LEU A 55 23.46 3.94 -24.73
N ARG A 56 22.67 2.85 -24.72
CA ARG A 56 23.02 1.62 -25.44
C ARG A 56 23.09 1.86 -26.95
N LEU A 57 22.10 2.54 -27.53
CA LEU A 57 22.05 2.84 -28.96
C LEU A 57 23.18 3.80 -29.36
N LEU A 58 23.44 4.83 -28.54
CA LEU A 58 24.55 5.77 -28.73
C LEU A 58 25.90 5.04 -28.71
N ASN A 59 26.08 4.09 -27.78
CA ASN A 59 27.28 3.25 -27.74
C ASN A 59 27.39 2.32 -28.96
N ASP A 60 26.29 1.68 -29.39
CA ASP A 60 26.27 0.84 -30.59
C ASP A 60 26.72 1.66 -31.83
N ILE A 61 26.23 2.89 -31.98
CA ILE A 61 26.64 3.80 -33.06
C ILE A 61 28.14 4.08 -32.96
N ASN A 62 28.65 4.43 -31.79
CA ASN A 62 30.08 4.71 -31.58
C ASN A 62 30.96 3.50 -31.90
N VAL A 63 30.52 2.29 -31.56
CA VAL A 63 31.22 1.06 -31.96
C VAL A 63 31.22 0.88 -33.48
N ILE A 64 30.11 1.13 -34.17
CA ILE A 64 30.05 1.04 -35.65
C ILE A 64 30.97 2.09 -36.29
N VAL A 65 30.95 3.33 -35.80
CA VAL A 65 31.83 4.41 -36.28
C VAL A 65 33.30 4.07 -36.07
N ALA A 66 33.66 3.52 -34.90
CA ALA A 66 35.03 3.08 -34.62
C ALA A 66 35.45 1.87 -35.48
N GLN A 67 34.54 0.92 -35.75
CA GLN A 67 34.80 -0.23 -36.62
C GLN A 67 34.96 0.15 -38.09
N GLY A 68 34.38 1.28 -38.52
CA GLY A 68 34.59 1.84 -39.86
C GLY A 68 36.04 2.19 -40.21
N LEU A 69 36.95 2.11 -39.24
CA LEU A 69 38.41 2.13 -39.42
C LEU A 69 38.98 0.85 -40.06
N SER A 70 38.19 -0.23 -40.22
CA SER A 70 38.69 -1.59 -40.51
C SER A 70 38.00 -2.37 -41.64
N GLU A 71 36.88 -1.89 -42.20
CA GLU A 71 36.12 -2.57 -43.25
C GLU A 71 35.98 -1.74 -44.54
N ASP A 72 36.22 -2.37 -45.70
CA ASP A 72 36.19 -1.74 -47.03
C ASP A 72 34.78 -1.33 -47.54
N SER A 73 33.69 -1.68 -46.83
CA SER A 73 32.31 -1.39 -47.26
C SER A 73 31.69 -0.20 -46.51
N VAL A 74 31.97 0.99 -47.05
CA VAL A 74 31.42 2.29 -46.64
C VAL A 74 29.88 2.32 -46.61
N ALA A 75 29.21 1.57 -47.48
CA ALA A 75 27.75 1.54 -47.62
C ALA A 75 27.04 0.72 -46.53
N GLY A 76 27.57 -0.46 -46.17
CA GLY A 76 26.96 -1.33 -45.16
C GLY A 76 26.98 -0.73 -43.75
N GLN A 77 28.03 0.02 -43.41
CA GLN A 77 28.13 0.72 -42.12
C GLN A 77 27.16 1.90 -42.03
N THR A 78 26.98 2.64 -43.14
CA THR A 78 26.04 3.78 -43.19
C THR A 78 24.62 3.32 -42.89
N LEU A 79 24.20 2.20 -43.47
CA LEU A 79 22.87 1.65 -43.24
C LEU A 79 22.64 1.26 -41.77
N ARG A 80 23.64 0.62 -41.14
CA ARG A 80 23.58 0.24 -39.72
C ARG A 80 23.54 1.44 -38.78
N ILE A 81 24.24 2.53 -39.12
CA ILE A 81 24.19 3.78 -38.35
C ILE A 81 22.79 4.40 -38.46
N ILE A 82 22.23 4.49 -39.67
CA ILE A 82 20.88 5.03 -39.89
C ILE A 82 19.83 4.24 -39.11
N GLU A 83 19.88 2.90 -39.16
CA GLU A 83 18.98 2.03 -38.39
C GLU A 83 19.04 2.33 -36.88
N LYS A 84 20.24 2.54 -36.35
CA LYS A 84 20.42 2.85 -34.92
C LYS A 84 19.97 4.26 -34.55
N LEU A 85 20.14 5.22 -35.46
CA LEU A 85 19.62 6.59 -35.29
C LEU A 85 18.09 6.58 -35.30
N GLU A 86 17.45 5.85 -36.21
CA GLU A 86 15.99 5.69 -36.23
C GLU A 86 15.47 4.98 -34.98
N ALA A 87 16.16 3.95 -34.50
CA ALA A 87 15.81 3.26 -33.26
C ALA A 87 15.98 4.13 -32.01
N PHE A 88 16.78 5.20 -32.07
CA PHE A 88 17.01 6.13 -30.95
C PHE A 88 15.81 7.08 -30.75
N GLU A 89 15.06 7.38 -31.80
CA GLU A 89 13.88 8.26 -31.73
C GLU A 89 12.81 7.69 -30.80
N GLU A 90 12.58 6.37 -30.80
CA GLU A 90 11.55 5.74 -29.97
C GLU A 90 11.75 6.01 -28.46
N PRO A 91 12.90 5.68 -27.82
CA PRO A 91 13.11 6.02 -26.42
C PRO A 91 13.20 7.53 -26.16
N LEU A 92 13.60 8.35 -27.12
CA LEU A 92 13.63 9.81 -26.98
C LEU A 92 12.22 10.41 -26.95
N ASP A 93 11.33 9.99 -27.85
CA ASP A 93 9.92 10.44 -27.86
C ASP A 93 9.19 9.99 -26.58
N LEU A 94 9.44 8.76 -26.12
CA LEU A 94 8.91 8.29 -24.85
C LEU A 94 9.42 9.12 -23.65
N GLN A 95 10.67 9.60 -23.71
CA GLN A 95 11.22 10.50 -22.70
C GLN A 95 10.55 11.89 -22.74
N VAL A 96 10.28 12.43 -23.93
CA VAL A 96 9.54 13.70 -24.11
C VAL A 96 8.13 13.61 -23.53
N ASP A 97 7.46 12.48 -23.69
CA ASP A 97 6.12 12.24 -23.15
C ASP A 97 6.11 11.92 -21.64
N ASN A 98 7.28 11.67 -21.04
CA ASN A 98 7.44 11.24 -19.65
C ASN A 98 8.32 12.21 -18.84
N ILE A 99 7.90 13.49 -18.77
CA ILE A 99 8.53 14.47 -17.88
C ILE A 99 7.99 14.31 -16.45
N THR A 100 8.89 13.99 -15.52
CA THR A 100 8.58 13.59 -14.14
C THR A 100 9.14 14.55 -13.10
N GLU A 101 10.29 15.18 -13.37
CA GLU A 101 11.01 16.04 -12.43
C GLU A 101 11.06 17.52 -12.87
N PRO A 102 11.11 18.47 -11.91
CA PRO A 102 11.37 19.87 -12.22
C PRO A 102 12.72 20.05 -12.93
N GLY A 103 12.70 20.66 -14.12
CA GLY A 103 13.91 20.88 -14.92
C GLY A 103 14.20 19.79 -15.96
N GLU A 104 13.56 18.61 -15.87
CA GLU A 104 13.75 17.51 -16.83
C GLU A 104 13.31 17.89 -18.25
N LEU A 105 12.31 18.75 -18.39
CA LEU A 105 11.86 19.26 -19.70
C LEU A 105 12.98 20.00 -20.43
N GLN A 106 13.78 20.81 -19.73
CA GLN A 106 14.87 21.55 -20.37
C GLN A 106 15.94 20.59 -20.86
N LEU A 107 16.38 19.66 -20.01
CA LEU A 107 17.37 18.64 -20.37
C LEU A 107 16.91 17.76 -21.53
N THR A 108 15.61 17.41 -21.56
CA THR A 108 15.04 16.59 -22.65
C THR A 108 15.01 17.35 -23.98
N ASN A 109 14.74 18.66 -23.94
CA ASN A 109 14.79 19.50 -25.14
C ASN A 109 16.24 19.69 -25.63
N ASP A 110 17.18 19.95 -24.72
CA ASP A 110 18.60 20.08 -25.04
C ASP A 110 19.11 18.78 -25.69
N LEU A 111 18.76 17.63 -25.11
CA LEU A 111 19.05 16.30 -25.67
C LEU A 111 18.52 16.14 -27.11
N ARG A 112 17.30 16.61 -27.38
CA ARG A 112 16.71 16.51 -28.72
C ARG A 112 17.48 17.35 -29.74
N GLU A 113 17.83 18.58 -29.38
CA GLU A 113 18.60 19.47 -30.26
C GLU A 113 20.00 18.91 -30.53
N SER A 114 20.69 18.44 -29.49
CA SER A 114 22.01 17.81 -29.57
C SER A 114 21.98 16.51 -30.38
N PHE A 115 20.93 15.70 -30.21
CA PHE A 115 20.74 14.48 -30.98
C PHE A 115 20.49 14.78 -32.47
N ASP A 116 19.68 15.79 -32.79
CA ASP A 116 19.45 16.22 -34.17
C ASP A 116 20.76 16.68 -34.84
N ALA A 117 21.59 17.44 -34.13
CA ALA A 117 22.92 17.84 -34.61
C ALA A 117 23.84 16.64 -34.84
N TYR A 118 23.88 15.70 -33.88
CA TYR A 118 24.64 14.45 -33.99
C TYR A 118 24.19 13.59 -35.17
N ARG A 119 22.88 13.42 -35.33
CA ARG A 119 22.24 12.70 -36.44
C ARG A 119 22.59 13.35 -37.77
N HIS A 120 22.45 14.66 -37.88
CA HIS A 120 22.75 15.41 -39.09
C HIS A 120 24.22 15.21 -39.52
N TYR A 121 25.14 15.35 -38.57
CA TYR A 121 26.58 15.15 -38.81
C TYR A 121 26.89 13.74 -39.34
N LEU A 122 26.27 12.70 -38.75
CA LEU A 122 26.48 11.31 -39.16
C LEU A 122 25.85 10.97 -40.52
N VAL A 123 24.70 11.55 -40.85
CA VAL A 123 23.99 11.31 -42.13
C VAL A 123 24.63 12.10 -43.27
N ALA A 124 25.05 13.34 -43.03
CA ALA A 124 25.67 14.20 -44.04
C ALA A 124 27.01 13.64 -44.53
N ARG A 125 27.74 12.89 -43.67
CA ARG A 125 29.06 12.32 -43.96
C ARG A 125 30.00 13.32 -44.64
N GLU A 126 30.15 14.50 -44.03
CA GLU A 126 31.09 15.51 -44.52
C GLU A 126 32.49 14.92 -44.70
N GLN A 127 33.09 15.15 -45.88
CA GLN A 127 34.45 14.71 -46.20
C GLN A 127 35.36 15.94 -46.28
N PRO A 128 36.44 16.00 -45.49
CA PRO A 128 36.94 14.97 -44.58
C PRO A 128 36.12 14.83 -43.29
N PHE A 129 36.07 13.61 -42.72
CA PHE A 129 35.38 13.37 -41.44
C PHE A 129 36.14 14.03 -40.27
N PHE A 130 35.49 14.96 -39.58
CA PHE A 130 36.08 15.72 -38.49
C PHE A 130 35.88 15.03 -37.13
N TRP A 131 36.80 14.16 -36.74
CA TRP A 131 36.75 13.40 -35.47
C TRP A 131 36.54 14.26 -34.21
N ASN A 132 37.10 15.46 -34.16
CA ASN A 132 36.91 16.35 -33.02
C ASN A 132 35.45 16.78 -32.87
N GLU A 133 34.78 17.05 -34.00
CA GLU A 133 33.37 17.45 -34.03
C GLU A 133 32.47 16.26 -33.71
N TYR A 134 32.73 15.09 -34.30
CA TYR A 134 32.06 13.85 -33.94
C TYR A 134 32.12 13.58 -32.42
N ASN A 135 33.33 13.63 -31.86
CA ASN A 135 33.55 13.36 -30.44
C ASN A 135 32.91 14.43 -29.54
N ARG A 136 32.79 15.67 -30.01
CA ARG A 136 32.08 16.74 -29.30
C ARG A 136 30.59 16.43 -29.23
N LEU A 137 29.94 16.22 -30.38
CA LEU A 137 28.52 15.91 -30.48
C LEU A 137 28.16 14.61 -29.74
N PHE A 138 28.98 13.57 -29.87
CA PHE A 138 28.79 12.32 -29.14
C PHE A 138 28.80 12.53 -27.62
N ARG A 139 29.75 13.32 -27.10
CA ARG A 139 29.84 13.61 -25.66
C ARG A 139 28.65 14.44 -25.21
N GLU A 140 28.25 15.45 -25.98
CA GLU A 140 27.11 16.32 -25.68
C GLU A 140 25.84 15.50 -25.44
N VAL A 141 25.44 14.68 -26.43
CA VAL A 141 24.29 13.77 -26.32
C VAL A 141 24.45 12.81 -25.13
N ARG A 142 25.66 12.26 -24.93
CA ARG A 142 25.90 11.31 -23.84
C ARG A 142 25.71 11.96 -22.47
N GLU A 143 26.26 13.14 -22.24
CA GLU A 143 26.19 13.82 -20.95
C GLU A 143 24.74 14.26 -20.66
N GLU A 144 24.00 14.75 -21.64
CA GLU A 144 22.59 15.11 -21.46
C GLU A 144 21.72 13.90 -21.09
N ILE A 145 21.96 12.72 -21.71
CA ILE A 145 21.28 11.48 -21.29
C ILE A 145 21.64 11.12 -19.84
N LEU A 146 22.91 11.30 -19.44
CA LEU A 146 23.36 11.01 -18.08
C LEU A 146 22.79 12.00 -17.06
N ASP A 147 22.62 13.27 -17.42
CA ASP A 147 22.00 14.29 -16.58
C ASP A 147 20.52 13.96 -16.32
N ILE A 148 19.77 13.55 -17.36
CA ILE A 148 18.38 13.08 -17.21
C ILE A 148 18.33 11.82 -16.33
N TYR A 149 19.25 10.87 -16.55
CA TYR A 149 19.34 9.64 -15.76
C TYR A 149 19.61 9.95 -14.29
N GLN A 150 20.58 10.81 -14.00
CA GLN A 150 20.99 11.15 -12.65
C GLN A 150 19.88 11.91 -11.91
N MET A 151 19.26 12.90 -12.55
CA MET A 151 18.11 13.61 -11.97
C MET A 151 16.98 12.65 -11.56
N ASN A 152 16.63 11.71 -12.44
CA ASN A 152 15.60 10.72 -12.16
C ASN A 152 16.00 9.71 -11.09
N ALA A 153 17.28 9.31 -11.07
CA ALA A 153 17.80 8.35 -10.09
C ALA A 153 17.84 8.95 -8.68
N GLU A 154 18.30 10.19 -8.54
CA GLU A 154 18.32 10.92 -7.27
C GLU A 154 16.91 11.14 -6.74
N SER A 155 15.99 11.63 -7.59
CA SER A 155 14.58 11.81 -7.19
C SER A 155 13.89 10.49 -6.85
N LEU A 156 14.21 9.40 -7.55
CA LEU A 156 13.72 8.05 -7.23
C LEU A 156 14.17 7.61 -5.83
N GLU A 157 15.43 7.84 -5.47
CA GLU A 157 15.99 7.51 -4.16
C GLU A 157 15.30 8.32 -3.05
N GLU A 158 15.19 9.64 -3.21
CA GLU A 158 14.54 10.53 -2.24
C GLU A 158 13.07 10.17 -2.01
N LYS A 159 12.31 9.97 -3.10
CA LYS A 159 10.88 9.62 -2.99
C LYS A 159 10.68 8.21 -2.43
N ASN A 160 11.59 7.27 -2.70
CA ASN A 160 11.55 5.94 -2.10
C ASN A 160 11.78 6.00 -0.58
N ASP A 161 12.69 6.87 -0.11
CA ASP A 161 12.86 7.12 1.32
C ASP A 161 11.63 7.77 1.97
N ASP A 162 10.95 8.74 1.32
CA ASP A 162 9.67 9.27 1.80
C ASP A 162 8.60 8.18 1.93
N ILE A 163 8.50 7.29 0.94
CA ILE A 163 7.56 6.16 0.98
C ILE A 163 7.87 5.24 2.15
N ARG A 164 9.16 4.94 2.39
CA ARG A 164 9.58 4.10 3.51
C ARG A 164 9.24 4.73 4.85
N GLU A 165 9.57 6.00 5.05
CA GLU A 165 9.25 6.72 6.29
C GLU A 165 7.73 6.81 6.50
N HIS A 166 6.99 7.10 5.44
CA HIS A 166 5.53 7.14 5.48
C HIS A 166 4.93 5.77 5.85
N ALA A 167 5.44 4.68 5.27
CA ALA A 167 5.02 3.33 5.59
C ALA A 167 5.29 2.98 7.07
N GLU A 168 6.45 3.36 7.61
CA GLU A 168 6.77 3.15 9.03
C GLU A 168 5.80 3.90 9.95
N ARG A 169 5.48 5.17 9.62
CA ARG A 169 4.48 5.95 10.37
C ARG A 169 3.10 5.29 10.31
N VAL A 170 2.68 4.83 9.13
CA VAL A 170 1.41 4.10 8.94
C VAL A 170 1.38 2.81 9.77
N LEU A 171 2.44 2.00 9.73
CA LEU A 171 2.54 0.77 10.52
C LEU A 171 2.48 1.05 12.03
N SER A 172 3.14 2.12 12.49
CA SER A 172 3.07 2.55 13.89
C SER A 172 1.64 2.93 14.30
N LEU A 173 0.92 3.67 13.46
CA LEU A 173 -0.48 4.01 13.67
C LEU A 173 -1.39 2.77 13.68
N GLN A 174 -1.23 1.87 12.70
CA GLN A 174 -1.98 0.60 12.62
C GLN A 174 -1.75 -0.26 13.86
N LYS A 175 -0.50 -0.35 14.34
CA LYS A 175 -0.15 -1.05 15.59
C LYS A 175 -0.90 -0.44 16.78
N ASN A 176 -0.86 0.89 16.94
CA ASN A 176 -1.50 1.56 18.06
C ASN A 176 -3.03 1.43 18.03
N VAL A 177 -3.64 1.56 16.85
CA VAL A 177 -5.08 1.34 16.63
C VAL A 177 -5.46 -0.11 16.91
N GLY A 178 -4.65 -1.07 16.46
CA GLY A 178 -4.87 -2.50 16.69
C GLY A 178 -4.81 -2.87 18.18
N ILE A 179 -3.78 -2.40 18.91
CA ILE A 179 -3.65 -2.62 20.35
C ILE A 179 -4.83 -2.00 21.11
N THR A 180 -5.20 -0.76 20.78
CA THR A 180 -6.31 -0.06 21.42
C THR A 180 -7.64 -0.76 21.13
N GLY A 181 -7.87 -1.16 19.88
CA GLY A 181 -9.05 -1.90 19.46
C GLY A 181 -9.17 -3.24 20.16
N LEU A 182 -8.08 -4.00 20.25
CA LEU A 182 -8.03 -5.27 20.97
C LEU A 182 -8.33 -5.10 22.46
N ALA A 183 -7.75 -4.08 23.11
CA ALA A 183 -8.02 -3.77 24.51
C ALA A 183 -9.51 -3.45 24.75
N LEU A 184 -10.14 -2.68 23.86
CA LEU A 184 -11.58 -2.39 23.93
C LEU A 184 -12.44 -3.64 23.74
N LEU A 185 -12.07 -4.51 22.80
CA LEU A 185 -12.76 -5.78 22.58
C LEU A 185 -12.63 -6.70 23.80
N CYS A 186 -11.44 -6.83 24.39
CA CYS A 186 -11.21 -7.59 25.61
C CYS A 186 -12.04 -7.04 26.79
N ALA A 187 -12.08 -5.71 26.96
CA ALA A 187 -12.92 -5.08 27.97
C ALA A 187 -14.40 -5.43 27.75
N LEU A 188 -14.90 -5.31 26.51
CA LEU A 188 -16.28 -5.67 26.17
C LEU A 188 -16.58 -7.15 26.44
N LEU A 189 -15.66 -8.07 26.15
CA LEU A 189 -15.81 -9.50 26.43
C LEU A 189 -15.98 -9.79 27.93
N ILE A 190 -15.34 -9.03 28.82
CA ILE A 190 -15.45 -9.20 30.27
C ILE A 190 -16.70 -8.48 30.81
N PHE A 191 -16.97 -7.24 30.37
CA PHE A 191 -18.05 -6.42 30.91
C PHE A 191 -19.45 -6.82 30.38
N LEU A 192 -19.56 -7.29 29.14
CA LEU A 192 -20.85 -7.63 28.52
C LEU A 192 -21.56 -8.78 29.27
N PRO A 193 -20.93 -9.93 29.59
CA PRO A 193 -21.57 -11.00 30.35
C PRO A 193 -22.01 -10.52 31.74
N LEU A 194 -21.13 -9.80 32.45
CA LEU A 194 -21.42 -9.27 33.80
C LEU A 194 -22.65 -8.35 33.79
N TYR A 195 -22.78 -7.49 32.78
CA TYR A 195 -23.92 -6.58 32.66
C TYR A 195 -25.22 -7.31 32.30
N LEU A 196 -25.15 -8.39 31.52
CA LEU A 196 -26.32 -9.17 31.09
C LEU A 196 -26.81 -10.16 32.15
N LEU A 197 -25.91 -10.68 33.00
CA LEU A 197 -26.24 -11.69 34.02
C LEU A 197 -26.81 -11.08 35.32
N ARG A 198 -26.42 -9.86 35.70
CA ARG A 198 -26.92 -9.17 36.91
C ARG A 198 -28.45 -9.23 37.14
N PRO A 199 -29.31 -9.02 36.12
CA PRO A 199 -30.76 -9.12 36.31
C PRO A 199 -31.24 -10.54 36.63
N ILE A 200 -30.57 -11.56 36.11
CA ILE A 200 -30.89 -12.97 36.38
C ILE A 200 -30.56 -13.26 37.84
N ASP A 201 -29.36 -12.88 38.30
CA ASP A 201 -28.95 -13.05 39.70
C ASP A 201 -29.90 -12.34 40.67
N HIS A 202 -30.30 -11.10 40.35
CA HIS A 202 -31.25 -10.35 41.16
C HIS A 202 -32.63 -11.02 41.24
N LEU A 203 -33.11 -11.59 40.14
CA LEU A 203 -34.38 -12.32 40.11
C LEU A 203 -34.30 -13.61 40.93
N THR A 204 -33.21 -14.37 40.75
CA THR A 204 -32.95 -15.60 41.52
C THR A 204 -32.92 -15.30 43.02
N TRP A 205 -32.26 -14.22 43.42
CA TRP A 205 -32.20 -13.79 44.83
C TRP A 205 -33.58 -13.40 45.38
N LYS A 206 -34.38 -12.63 44.62
CA LYS A 206 -35.75 -12.28 45.02
C LYS A 206 -36.66 -13.50 45.16
N LEU A 207 -36.61 -14.44 44.21
CA LEU A 207 -37.40 -15.67 44.27
C LEU A 207 -36.99 -16.54 45.45
N LYS A 208 -35.69 -16.59 45.75
CA LYS A 208 -35.19 -17.25 46.96
C LYS A 208 -35.81 -16.64 48.22
N GLU A 209 -35.79 -15.32 48.35
CA GLU A 209 -36.38 -14.61 49.49
C GLU A 209 -37.89 -14.90 49.64
N VAL A 210 -38.62 -14.89 48.51
CA VAL A 210 -40.06 -15.22 48.47
C VAL A 210 -40.31 -16.65 48.92
N TYR A 211 -39.52 -17.62 48.45
CA TYR A 211 -39.63 -19.02 48.88
C TYR A 211 -39.38 -19.15 50.39
N GLU A 212 -38.26 -18.59 50.88
CA GLU A 212 -37.87 -18.76 52.28
C GLU A 212 -38.89 -18.13 53.24
N LYS A 213 -39.43 -16.95 52.91
CA LYS A 213 -40.47 -16.29 53.70
C LYS A 213 -41.84 -16.99 53.57
N GLY A 214 -42.25 -17.35 52.35
CA GLY A 214 -43.59 -17.90 52.09
C GLY A 214 -43.81 -19.32 52.61
N PHE A 215 -42.75 -20.13 52.62
CA PHE A 215 -42.80 -21.53 53.07
C PHE A 215 -42.10 -21.76 54.42
N ASN A 216 -41.48 -20.73 54.99
CA ASN A 216 -40.69 -20.80 56.23
C ASN A 216 -39.61 -21.91 56.19
N LYS A 217 -39.00 -22.12 55.01
CA LYS A 217 -37.97 -23.14 54.75
C LYS A 217 -36.74 -22.49 54.14
N LYS A 218 -35.55 -22.73 54.69
CA LYS A 218 -34.30 -22.29 54.08
C LYS A 218 -34.00 -23.09 52.83
N VAL A 219 -33.57 -22.42 51.75
CA VAL A 219 -33.21 -23.09 50.50
C VAL A 219 -31.74 -22.86 50.16
N LYS A 220 -31.01 -23.97 49.99
CA LYS A 220 -29.69 -23.94 49.35
C LYS A 220 -29.89 -24.13 47.86
N LEU A 221 -29.50 -23.12 47.08
CA LEU A 221 -29.42 -23.22 45.63
C LEU A 221 -28.23 -24.10 45.26
N LYS A 222 -28.39 -24.98 44.28
CA LYS A 222 -27.27 -25.77 43.76
C LYS A 222 -26.22 -24.83 43.18
N LYS A 223 -24.92 -25.06 43.48
CA LYS A 223 -23.83 -24.39 42.76
C LYS A 223 -23.91 -24.79 41.28
N GLY A 224 -23.94 -23.81 40.38
CA GLY A 224 -24.06 -24.02 38.93
C GLY A 224 -24.36 -22.69 38.20
N HIS A 225 -24.53 -22.75 36.88
CA HIS A 225 -24.86 -21.58 36.04
C HIS A 225 -26.09 -20.82 36.55
N GLU A 226 -26.11 -19.51 36.35
CA GLU A 226 -27.11 -18.55 36.86
C GLU A 226 -28.53 -18.96 36.46
N LEU A 227 -28.71 -19.43 35.21
CA LEU A 227 -29.99 -19.96 34.72
C LEU A 227 -30.43 -21.24 35.43
N LYS A 228 -29.49 -22.12 35.78
CA LYS A 228 -29.77 -23.37 36.49
C LYS A 228 -30.16 -23.12 37.94
N GLN A 229 -29.57 -22.09 38.56
CA GLN A 229 -29.98 -21.63 39.90
C GLN A 229 -31.40 -21.05 39.87
N LEU A 230 -31.74 -20.30 38.82
CA LEU A 230 -33.08 -19.77 38.61
C LEU A 230 -34.10 -20.90 38.39
N GLU A 231 -33.76 -21.90 37.57
CA GLU A 231 -34.60 -23.08 37.35
C GLU A 231 -34.85 -23.85 38.66
N ASP A 232 -33.79 -24.13 39.43
CA ASP A 232 -33.88 -24.87 40.70
C ASP A 232 -34.79 -24.16 41.74
N ILE A 233 -34.74 -22.83 41.83
CA ILE A 233 -35.64 -22.11 42.75
C ILE A 233 -37.09 -22.12 42.27
N VAL A 234 -37.32 -22.01 40.96
CA VAL A 234 -38.66 -22.08 40.37
C VAL A 234 -39.28 -23.46 40.57
N GLU A 235 -38.54 -24.54 40.30
CA GLU A 235 -39.01 -25.92 40.52
C GLU A 235 -39.40 -26.17 41.98
N LYS A 236 -38.58 -25.69 42.93
CA LYS A 236 -38.85 -25.81 44.36
C LYS A 236 -40.10 -25.02 44.79
N ILE A 237 -40.31 -23.83 44.25
CA ILE A 237 -41.55 -23.06 44.50
C ILE A 237 -42.76 -23.84 43.98
N ILE A 238 -42.69 -24.37 42.76
CA ILE A 238 -43.79 -25.12 42.13
C ILE A 238 -44.14 -26.38 42.93
N SER A 239 -43.13 -27.13 43.40
CA SER A 239 -43.36 -28.35 44.17
C SER A 239 -44.03 -28.07 45.52
N GLU A 240 -43.60 -27.05 46.26
CA GLU A 240 -44.24 -26.66 47.52
C GLU A 240 -45.67 -26.14 47.32
N LEU A 241 -45.94 -25.39 46.25
CA LEU A 241 -47.29 -24.93 45.93
C LEU A 241 -48.24 -26.09 45.58
N LYS A 242 -47.74 -27.13 44.91
CA LYS A 242 -48.53 -28.35 44.65
C LYS A 242 -48.86 -29.09 45.94
N ASN A 243 -47.90 -29.19 46.87
CA ASN A 243 -48.09 -29.89 48.14
C ASN A 243 -49.04 -29.17 49.12
N ARG A 244 -49.25 -27.85 48.99
CA ARG A 244 -50.21 -27.08 49.83
C ARG A 244 -51.67 -27.15 49.35
N LYS A 245 -51.93 -27.64 48.13
CA LYS A 245 -53.28 -27.72 47.54
C LYS A 245 -54.00 -29.06 47.82
N TYR A 246 -53.35 -29.96 48.54
CA TYR A 246 -53.89 -31.20 49.08
C TYR A 246 -53.84 -31.12 50.61
#